data_AF-A0AAN9V478-F1
#
_entry.id   AF-A0AAN9V478-F1
#
_cell.length_a   1.000
_cell.length_b   1.000
_cell.length_c   1.000
_cell.angle_alpha   90.00
_cell.angle_beta   90.00
_cell.angle_gamma   90.00
#
_symmetry.space_group_name_H-M   'P 1'
#
loop_
_entity.id
_entity.type
_entity.pdbx_description
1 polymer ?
#
loop_
_entity_poly.entity_id
_entity_poly.type
_entity_poly.pdbx_seq_one_letter_code
_entity_poly.pdbx_strand_id
1 'polypeptide(L)'
;MFPGVLNNEGRLIILGRIEGSTQIKLGGIRIDLEDIESTITQSMAPYVAQAIVSPRENEQTGTPYLVAFLVLADGKLPMDRESLFDAVTHQLPLPPYMRPSISVIIKKSPMTSSNKVDRQAISLMSPDDYSSSDPIRAIPMLDDAVNSMRKLWEDVLPQSSHNHRSITGKSDFFHMGGNSLGIVNLQHLFRNKFGIQVSLSRLFEAATLDQMAEVFREKNGPGADSNAIDWETEADIPSHLTDNGNTNTCRSTVAKNRLITVVLTGATGFLGKELLSHLVNNENIVKVHCIAVRKPQSKLSQLFTHAKVVIHAGDLGAKQLGLTDKAVKDIFDEADVMIHAGADVSFMKTYRSLKLTNVVSTMELVGLCLPRKIPFHFVSSATVASLSGQKIFGASSVREFAHNVNERQGYIATKWTNEVFLENISTRFGLPVVVHRPSSITGAGAPETDLMGNIVHFVHATAKLPDTSSWSGYLDFVAVQSVAHSIVGSIFEGMDLKKGHIDYIYQSGDVIIGLEEMQSRVNGGNGELYKVVPLREWVESATASGMNPLLGTYLQHAAEANMTLPRLVTA
;
A
#
# COMPACT_ATOMS: atom_id res chain seq x y z
N MET A 1 26.47 -9.14 16.47
CA MET A 1 27.32 -9.67 17.56
C MET A 1 27.91 -8.45 18.27
N PHE A 2 27.59 -8.23 19.55
CA PHE A 2 28.14 -7.11 20.34
C PHE A 2 29.46 -7.57 20.97
N PRO A 3 30.55 -6.79 20.95
CA PRO A 3 31.75 -7.15 21.69
C PRO A 3 31.49 -6.96 23.19
N GLY A 4 31.84 -7.96 23.99
CA GLY A 4 31.80 -7.89 25.45
C GLY A 4 33.10 -8.46 26.01
N VAL A 5 33.50 -7.99 27.19
CA VAL A 5 34.68 -8.48 27.90
C VAL A 5 34.21 -9.12 29.20
N LEU A 6 34.76 -10.30 29.52
CA LEU A 6 34.51 -10.96 30.79
C LEU A 6 35.38 -10.32 31.88
N ASN A 7 34.79 -9.97 33.02
CA ASN A 7 35.58 -9.56 34.19
C ASN A 7 36.11 -10.79 34.96
N ASN A 8 37.00 -10.55 35.93
CA ASN A 8 37.65 -11.61 36.73
C ASN A 8 36.67 -12.40 37.63
N GLU A 9 35.38 -12.04 37.64
CA GLU A 9 34.29 -12.71 38.36
C GLU A 9 33.34 -13.47 37.41
N GLY A 10 33.66 -13.55 36.11
CA GLY A 10 32.91 -14.31 35.13
C GLY A 10 31.66 -13.62 34.57
N ARG A 11 31.49 -12.31 34.78
CA ARG A 11 30.37 -11.54 34.23
C ARG A 11 30.73 -10.90 32.89
N LEU A 12 29.84 -11.04 31.91
CA LEU A 12 29.96 -10.42 30.59
C LEU A 12 29.56 -8.93 30.68
N ILE A 13 30.54 -8.04 30.53
CA ILE A 13 30.30 -6.59 30.43
C ILE A 13 30.17 -6.23 28.95
N ILE A 14 28.98 -5.75 28.58
CA ILE A 14 28.71 -5.24 27.23
C ILE A 14 29.26 -3.83 27.14
N LEU A 15 30.34 -3.64 26.38
CA LEU A 15 30.87 -2.32 26.10
C LEU A 15 29.98 -1.65 25.04
N GLY A 16 29.56 -0.41 25.30
CA GLY A 16 28.83 0.41 24.33
C GLY A 16 29.61 0.62 23.02
N ARG A 17 28.92 1.19 22.02
CA ARG A 17 29.40 1.40 20.63
C ARG A 17 30.81 2.00 20.54
N ILE A 18 31.57 1.56 19.53
CA ILE A 18 32.85 2.15 19.12
C ILE A 18 32.59 3.56 18.55
N GLU A 19 33.33 4.56 19.04
CA GLU A 19 33.32 5.93 18.52
C GLU A 19 33.72 5.94 17.02
N GLY A 20 32.95 6.66 16.19
CA GLY A 20 33.24 6.83 14.76
C GLY A 20 32.58 5.84 13.79
N SER A 21 31.69 4.96 14.23
CA SER A 21 30.91 4.12 13.31
C SER A 21 29.78 4.91 12.64
N THR A 22 29.75 4.91 11.31
CA THR A 22 28.69 5.50 10.46
C THR A 22 27.44 4.62 10.38
N GLN A 23 27.44 3.47 11.03
CA GLN A 23 26.32 2.55 11.03
C GLN A 23 25.35 2.84 12.16
N ILE A 24 24.09 3.09 11.82
CA ILE A 24 23.00 3.40 12.75
C ILE A 24 21.89 2.36 12.66
N LYS A 25 20.97 2.36 13.64
CA LYS A 25 19.70 1.63 13.55
C LYS A 25 18.58 2.65 13.42
N LEU A 26 17.85 2.62 12.31
CA LEU A 26 16.69 3.47 12.06
C LEU A 26 15.47 2.58 11.86
N GLY A 27 14.45 2.73 12.70
CA GLY A 27 13.23 1.88 12.63
C GLY A 27 13.52 0.37 12.71
N GLY A 28 14.55 -0.04 13.47
CA GLY A 28 14.95 -1.45 13.59
C GLY A 28 15.91 -1.97 12.50
N ILE A 29 16.16 -1.20 11.43
CA ILE A 29 17.03 -1.58 10.30
C ILE A 29 18.42 -0.98 10.47
N ARG A 30 19.49 -1.76 10.21
CA ARG A 30 20.87 -1.28 10.23
C ARG A 30 21.21 -0.59 8.91
N ILE A 31 21.68 0.65 8.97
CA ILE A 31 21.95 1.51 7.82
C ILE A 31 23.33 2.13 7.97
N ASP A 32 24.08 2.26 6.87
CA ASP A 32 25.34 3.01 6.83
C ASP A 32 25.10 4.43 6.31
N LEU A 33 25.52 5.45 7.05
CA LEU A 33 25.32 6.85 6.69
C LEU A 33 26.17 7.26 5.49
N GLU A 34 27.36 6.66 5.30
CA GLU A 34 28.24 6.99 4.17
C GLU A 34 27.67 6.52 2.82
N ASP A 35 26.88 5.46 2.81
CA ASP A 35 26.16 4.99 1.61
C ASP A 35 25.10 6.03 1.18
N ILE A 36 24.43 6.66 2.14
CA ILE A 36 23.45 7.72 1.87
C ILE A 36 24.17 8.99 1.37
N GLU A 37 25.25 9.39 2.04
CA GLU A 37 26.06 10.57 1.71
C GLU A 37 26.65 10.49 0.29
N SER A 38 27.22 9.34 -0.06
CA SER A 38 27.78 9.09 -1.39
C SER A 38 26.69 9.07 -2.47
N THR A 39 25.53 8.47 -2.16
CA THR A 39 24.39 8.45 -3.09
C THR A 39 23.85 9.86 -3.36
N ILE A 40 23.75 10.72 -2.34
CA ILE A 40 23.34 12.13 -2.51
C ILE A 40 24.35 12.86 -3.39
N THR A 41 25.63 12.73 -3.09
CA THR A 41 26.70 13.43 -3.82
C THR A 41 26.74 13.01 -5.30
N GLN A 42 26.59 11.71 -5.58
CA GLN A 42 26.56 11.19 -6.95
C GLN A 42 25.29 11.59 -7.71
N SER A 43 24.12 11.46 -7.07
CA SER A 43 22.82 11.74 -7.71
C SER A 43 22.60 13.23 -7.97
N MET A 44 23.25 14.09 -7.20
CA MET A 44 23.14 15.54 -7.29
C MET A 44 24.37 16.20 -7.95
N ALA A 45 25.27 15.41 -8.55
CA ALA A 45 26.39 15.95 -9.33
C ALA A 45 25.87 16.67 -10.59
N PRO A 46 26.46 17.81 -11.01
CA PRO A 46 27.67 18.43 -10.49
C PRO A 46 27.44 19.48 -9.38
N TYR A 47 26.28 19.48 -8.72
CA TYR A 47 25.83 20.61 -7.91
C TYR A 47 26.17 20.50 -6.42
N VAL A 48 26.16 19.28 -5.87
CA VAL A 48 26.55 19.01 -4.49
C VAL A 48 27.97 18.44 -4.50
N ALA A 49 28.89 19.16 -3.86
CA ALA A 49 30.29 18.73 -3.72
C ALA A 49 30.47 17.72 -2.58
N GLN A 50 29.67 17.85 -1.51
CA GLN A 50 29.73 16.97 -0.36
C GLN A 50 28.37 16.91 0.33
N ALA A 51 27.98 15.74 0.82
CA ALA A 51 26.83 15.56 1.71
C ALA A 51 27.26 14.88 3.01
N ILE A 52 26.68 15.29 4.14
CA ILE A 52 26.87 14.67 5.44
C ILE A 52 25.50 14.41 6.05
N VAL A 53 25.21 13.18 6.45
CA VAL A 53 23.91 12.80 6.99
C VAL A 53 24.03 12.61 8.49
N SER A 54 23.13 13.27 9.22
CA SER A 54 23.00 13.17 10.67
C SER A 54 21.66 12.54 11.03
N PRO A 55 21.63 11.43 11.79
CA PRO A 55 20.41 11.01 12.45
C PRO A 55 20.04 12.00 13.55
N ARG A 56 18.75 12.19 13.73
CA ARG A 56 18.14 13.05 14.75
C ARG A 56 16.95 12.33 15.35
N GLU A 57 16.55 12.72 16.54
CA GLU A 57 15.31 12.27 17.17
C GLU A 57 14.43 13.50 17.37
N ASN A 58 13.13 13.34 17.15
CA ASN A 58 12.17 14.38 17.47
C ASN A 58 12.04 14.45 19.00
N GLU A 59 12.30 15.61 19.60
CA GLU A 59 12.31 15.80 21.06
C GLU A 59 10.96 15.50 21.73
N GLN A 60 9.85 15.62 20.98
CA GLN A 60 8.49 15.41 21.50
C GLN A 60 7.99 13.97 21.31
N THR A 61 8.41 13.29 20.23
CA THR A 61 7.90 11.95 19.88
C THR A 61 8.93 10.83 20.00
N GLY A 62 10.22 11.17 20.18
CA GLY A 62 11.34 10.22 20.18
C GLY A 62 11.58 9.52 18.83
N THR A 63 10.87 9.91 17.76
CA THR A 63 10.99 9.25 16.46
C THR A 63 12.25 9.68 15.74
N PRO A 64 13.07 8.74 15.23
CA PRO A 64 14.30 9.09 14.57
C PRO A 64 14.08 9.48 13.10
N TYR A 65 14.77 10.52 12.64
CA TYR A 65 14.75 11.02 11.26
C TYR A 65 16.16 11.40 10.80
N LEU A 66 16.33 11.62 9.49
CA LEU A 66 17.64 11.93 8.89
C LEU A 66 17.68 13.37 8.36
N VAL A 67 18.77 14.08 8.66
CA VAL A 67 19.06 15.43 8.14
C VAL A 67 20.31 15.35 7.26
N ALA A 68 20.24 15.86 6.04
CA ALA A 68 21.37 15.98 5.13
C ALA A 68 21.92 17.42 5.12
N PHE A 69 23.20 17.55 5.43
CA PHE A 69 23.95 18.79 5.31
C PHE A 69 24.74 18.77 4.00
N LEU A 70 24.42 19.70 3.10
CA LEU A 70 24.92 19.77 1.72
C LEU A 70 25.92 20.91 1.59
N VAL A 71 27.09 20.62 1.04
CA VAL A 71 28.07 21.61 0.57
C VAL A 71 27.94 21.68 -0.94
N LEU A 72 27.63 22.87 -1.46
CA LEU A 72 27.50 23.09 -2.90
C LEU A 72 28.86 23.12 -3.59
N ALA A 73 28.91 22.74 -4.86
CA ALA A 73 30.09 22.90 -5.69
C ALA A 73 30.26 24.36 -6.13
N ASP A 74 31.51 24.84 -6.18
CA ASP A 74 31.83 26.21 -6.60
C ASP A 74 31.32 26.50 -8.02
N GLY A 75 30.47 27.53 -8.15
CA GLY A 75 30.07 28.12 -9.43
C GLY A 75 28.75 27.67 -10.05
N LYS A 76 27.94 26.78 -9.42
CA LYS A 76 26.59 26.41 -9.92
C LYS A 76 25.60 26.07 -8.80
N LEU A 77 24.55 26.90 -8.64
CA LEU A 77 23.29 26.48 -8.00
C LEU A 77 22.41 25.81 -9.09
N PRO A 78 21.93 24.56 -8.91
CA PRO A 78 20.95 23.96 -9.79
C PRO A 78 19.58 24.50 -9.44
N MET A 79 18.87 25.14 -10.37
CA MET A 79 17.45 25.43 -10.20
C MET A 79 17.16 26.17 -8.87
N ASP A 80 15.90 26.35 -8.52
CA ASP A 80 15.59 26.87 -7.20
C ASP A 80 16.01 25.88 -6.10
N ARG A 81 16.31 26.42 -4.91
CA ARG A 81 16.69 25.66 -3.72
C ARG A 81 15.67 24.55 -3.37
N GLU A 82 14.40 24.81 -3.65
CA GLU A 82 13.29 23.88 -3.42
C GLU A 82 13.41 22.61 -4.28
N SER A 83 13.73 22.75 -5.57
CA SER A 83 13.91 21.61 -6.49
C SER A 83 15.06 20.70 -6.07
N LEU A 84 16.16 21.26 -5.54
CA LEU A 84 17.27 20.48 -4.99
C LEU A 84 16.83 19.67 -3.76
N PHE A 85 16.07 20.29 -2.86
CA PHE A 85 15.57 19.61 -1.66
C PHE A 85 14.54 18.53 -1.99
N ASP A 86 13.66 18.80 -2.96
CA ASP A 86 12.69 17.82 -3.47
C ASP A 86 13.41 16.61 -4.09
N ALA A 87 14.47 16.85 -4.86
CA ALA A 87 15.27 15.77 -5.46
C ALA A 87 15.98 14.90 -4.40
N VAL A 88 16.56 15.50 -3.36
CA VAL A 88 17.19 14.76 -2.25
C VAL A 88 16.14 13.99 -1.42
N THR A 89 14.92 14.51 -1.30
CA THR A 89 13.87 13.88 -0.48
C THR A 89 13.12 12.78 -1.23
N HIS A 90 12.88 12.97 -2.54
CA HIS A 90 11.94 12.14 -3.30
C HIS A 90 12.54 11.39 -4.49
N GLN A 91 13.69 11.84 -5.01
CA GLN A 91 14.25 11.32 -6.26
C GLN A 91 15.54 10.52 -6.07
N LEU A 92 16.07 10.44 -4.84
CA LEU A 92 17.21 9.57 -4.55
C LEU A 92 16.88 8.09 -4.83
N PRO A 93 17.81 7.33 -5.43
CA PRO A 93 17.70 5.90 -5.66
C PRO A 93 17.87 5.08 -4.36
N LEU A 94 17.35 5.60 -3.24
CA LEU A 94 17.35 4.97 -1.92
C LEU A 94 15.90 4.61 -1.53
N PRO A 95 15.68 3.57 -0.70
CA PRO A 95 14.40 3.32 -0.07
C PRO A 95 13.88 4.54 0.71
N PRO A 96 12.56 4.80 0.80
CA PRO A 96 12.01 5.99 1.45
C PRO A 96 12.52 6.25 2.89
N TYR A 97 12.74 5.20 3.68
CA TYR A 97 13.25 5.31 5.06
C TYR A 97 14.75 5.66 5.14
N MET A 98 15.52 5.54 4.06
CA MET A 98 16.92 5.96 3.98
C MET A 98 17.07 7.38 3.44
N ARG A 99 15.97 7.99 2.97
CA ARG A 99 16.03 9.33 2.39
C ARG A 99 16.03 10.36 3.52
N PRO A 100 16.92 11.37 3.46
CA PRO A 100 16.88 12.49 4.38
C PRO A 100 15.50 13.15 4.34
N SER A 101 14.91 13.36 5.51
CA SER A 101 13.65 14.07 5.65
C SER A 101 13.85 15.58 5.54
N ILE A 102 15.10 16.04 5.72
CA ILE A 102 15.49 17.45 5.76
C ILE A 102 16.81 17.63 5.04
N SER A 103 16.93 18.72 4.30
CA SER A 103 18.17 19.14 3.65
C SER A 103 18.55 20.55 4.07
N VAL A 104 19.81 20.76 4.44
CA VAL A 104 20.38 22.03 4.89
C VAL A 104 21.62 22.33 4.07
N ILE A 105 21.80 23.57 3.60
CA ILE A 105 23.02 23.96 2.88
C ILE A 105 24.00 24.59 3.86
N ILE A 106 25.22 24.06 3.92
CA ILE A 106 26.32 24.60 4.73
C ILE A 106 27.48 25.06 3.86
N LYS A 107 28.19 26.10 4.29
CA LYS A 107 29.32 26.66 3.52
C LYS A 107 30.49 25.70 3.41
N LYS A 108 30.75 24.93 4.47
CA LYS A 108 31.83 23.93 4.55
C LYS A 108 31.50 22.91 5.63
N SER A 109 31.97 21.69 5.47
CA SER A 109 31.89 20.67 6.52
C SER A 109 32.83 21.00 7.69
N PRO A 110 32.39 20.85 8.96
CA PRO A 110 33.29 20.95 10.10
C PRO A 110 34.24 19.74 10.10
N MET A 111 35.51 19.99 10.43
CA MET A 111 36.55 18.97 10.40
C MET A 111 37.27 18.91 11.75
N THR A 112 37.68 17.71 12.15
CA THR A 112 38.51 17.47 13.34
C THR A 112 39.95 17.93 13.07
N SER A 113 40.78 18.00 14.13
CA SER A 113 42.22 18.28 14.02
C SER A 113 42.99 17.28 13.13
N SER A 114 42.41 16.14 12.80
CA SER A 114 42.95 15.13 11.89
C SER A 114 42.42 15.23 10.44
N ASN A 115 41.79 16.34 10.05
CA ASN A 115 41.15 16.53 8.73
C ASN A 115 40.11 15.45 8.37
N LYS A 116 39.36 14.94 9.35
CA LYS A 116 38.16 14.11 9.11
C LYS A 116 36.90 14.91 9.41
N VAL A 117 35.76 14.54 8.84
CA VAL A 117 34.47 15.21 9.16
C VAL A 117 34.18 15.08 10.66
N ASP A 118 33.97 16.21 11.32
CA ASP A 118 33.57 16.26 12.72
C ASP A 118 32.05 16.06 12.83
N ARG A 119 31.66 14.78 12.93
CA ARG A 119 30.25 14.38 13.01
C ARG A 119 29.59 14.82 14.34
N GLN A 120 30.36 15.00 15.41
CA GLN A 120 29.82 15.53 16.67
C GLN A 120 29.43 16.99 16.49
N ALA A 121 30.30 17.80 15.87
CA ALA A 121 29.97 19.18 15.52
C ALA A 121 28.73 19.24 14.61
N ILE A 122 28.61 18.37 13.60
CA ILE A 122 27.40 18.28 12.77
C ILE A 122 26.16 17.92 13.59
N SER A 123 26.26 16.97 14.52
CA SER A 123 25.13 16.56 15.38
C SER A 123 24.71 17.65 16.38
N LEU A 124 25.55 18.63 16.64
CA LEU A 124 25.24 19.77 17.51
C LEU A 124 24.75 21.00 16.74
N MET A 125 24.92 21.04 15.41
CA MET A 125 24.37 22.10 14.57
C MET A 125 22.84 22.02 14.54
N SER A 126 22.16 23.14 14.78
CA SER A 126 20.73 23.23 14.55
C SER A 126 20.46 23.47 13.06
N PRO A 127 19.56 22.71 12.41
CA PRO A 127 19.08 23.02 11.06
C PRO A 127 18.52 24.45 10.92
N ASP A 128 17.96 25.00 12.01
CA ASP A 128 17.35 26.33 12.04
C ASP A 128 18.37 27.46 11.87
N ASP A 129 19.63 27.27 12.31
CA ASP A 129 20.70 28.29 12.26
C ASP A 129 21.17 28.61 10.83
N TYR A 130 20.85 27.74 9.88
CA TYR A 130 21.28 27.82 8.47
C TYR A 130 20.11 28.15 7.52
N SER A 131 18.98 28.57 8.08
CA SER A 131 17.88 29.22 7.38
C SER A 131 18.35 30.59 6.85
N SER A 132 18.67 30.68 5.55
CA SER A 132 18.81 31.98 4.90
C SER A 132 17.46 32.70 4.96
N SER A 133 17.41 33.76 5.75
CA SER A 133 16.37 34.78 5.77
C SER A 133 16.24 35.41 4.37
N ASP A 134 15.40 34.83 3.52
CA ASP A 134 14.81 35.56 2.39
C ASP A 134 13.39 35.98 2.79
N PRO A 135 12.95 37.21 2.45
CA PRO A 135 11.72 37.78 2.95
C PRO A 135 10.54 36.91 2.54
N ILE A 136 9.66 36.66 3.51
CA ILE A 136 8.30 36.15 3.35
C ILE A 136 7.73 36.66 2.02
N ARG A 137 7.74 35.81 0.99
CA ARG A 137 7.13 36.12 -0.29
C ARG A 137 5.64 36.19 0.00
N ALA A 138 5.07 37.39 -0.12
CA ALA A 138 3.70 37.70 0.24
C ALA A 138 2.73 36.59 -0.22
N ILE A 139 2.19 35.87 0.76
CA ILE A 139 1.11 34.92 0.57
C ILE A 139 -0.18 35.75 0.47
N PRO A 140 -1.10 35.48 -0.49
CA PRO A 140 -2.40 36.14 -0.51
C PRO A 140 -3.09 35.98 0.85
N MET A 141 -3.80 36.99 1.33
CA MET A 141 -4.51 36.93 2.61
C MET A 141 -5.40 35.68 2.66
N LEU A 142 -5.00 34.70 3.46
CA LEU A 142 -5.78 33.49 3.73
C LEU A 142 -6.74 33.78 4.88
N ASP A 143 -7.93 33.20 4.76
CA ASP A 143 -9.01 33.23 5.74
C ASP A 143 -8.57 32.76 7.15
N ASP A 144 -9.20 33.28 8.21
CA ASP A 144 -8.81 33.09 9.62
C ASP A 144 -8.84 31.60 10.05
N ALA A 145 -9.73 30.80 9.44
CA ALA A 145 -9.82 29.36 9.65
C ALA A 145 -8.61 28.59 9.07
N VAL A 146 -8.13 28.99 7.88
CA VAL A 146 -6.96 28.38 7.24
C VAL A 146 -5.69 28.71 8.01
N ASN A 147 -5.57 29.93 8.51
CA ASN A 147 -4.45 30.32 9.38
C ASN A 147 -4.47 29.58 10.73
N SER A 148 -5.66 29.36 11.30
CA SER A 148 -5.80 28.57 12.53
C SER A 148 -5.45 27.11 12.30
N MET A 149 -5.87 26.53 11.18
CA MET A 149 -5.50 25.17 10.79
C MET A 149 -4.00 25.02 10.57
N ARG A 150 -3.39 26.01 9.92
CA ARG A 150 -1.94 26.06 9.70
C ARG A 150 -1.18 25.97 11.01
N LYS A 151 -1.59 26.74 12.03
CA LYS A 151 -0.96 26.70 13.36
C LYS A 151 -1.09 25.34 14.04
N LEU A 152 -2.21 24.64 13.84
CA LEU A 152 -2.37 23.28 14.38
C LEU A 152 -1.51 22.26 13.64
N TRP A 153 -1.32 22.44 12.35
CA TRP A 153 -0.36 21.64 11.59
C TRP A 153 1.06 21.89 12.07
N GLU A 154 1.44 23.15 12.32
CA GLU A 154 2.73 23.54 12.90
C GLU A 154 2.99 22.90 14.28
N ASP A 155 1.94 22.69 15.08
CA ASP A 155 2.03 22.03 16.39
C ASP A 155 2.23 20.49 16.30
N VAL A 156 1.83 19.86 15.19
CA VAL A 156 1.73 18.39 15.07
C VAL A 156 2.77 17.80 14.13
N LEU A 157 3.09 18.53 13.07
CA LEU A 157 4.11 18.16 12.13
C LEU A 157 5.49 18.52 12.71
N PRO A 158 6.56 17.80 12.34
CA PRO A 158 7.89 18.08 12.88
C PRO A 158 8.28 19.55 12.63
N GLN A 159 8.76 20.27 13.65
CA GLN A 159 8.99 21.73 13.56
C GLN A 159 9.91 22.15 12.39
N SER A 160 10.81 21.26 12.03
CA SER A 160 11.76 21.43 10.93
C SER A 160 11.15 21.24 9.52
N SER A 161 9.91 20.73 9.40
CA SER A 161 9.18 20.55 8.13
C SER A 161 8.55 21.84 7.61
N HIS A 162 8.25 22.80 8.50
CA HIS A 162 7.53 24.03 8.18
C HIS A 162 8.41 25.27 8.15
N ASN A 163 9.53 25.25 8.86
CA ASN A 163 10.57 26.28 8.75
C ASN A 163 11.33 26.23 7.41
N HIS A 164 11.27 25.10 6.69
CA HIS A 164 11.96 24.90 5.41
C HIS A 164 11.03 24.80 4.18
N ARG A 165 9.70 24.79 4.38
CA ARG A 165 8.70 24.72 3.30
C ARG A 165 7.42 25.48 3.70
N SER A 166 7.01 26.47 2.92
CA SER A 166 5.81 27.27 3.22
C SER A 166 4.53 26.43 3.12
N ILE A 167 3.76 26.32 4.20
CA ILE A 167 2.44 25.65 4.19
C ILE A 167 1.42 26.52 3.46
N THR A 168 0.93 26.06 2.31
CA THR A 168 -0.11 26.73 1.51
C THR A 168 -1.45 26.00 1.66
N GLY A 169 -2.55 26.61 1.24
CA GLY A 169 -3.88 25.98 1.30
C GLY A 169 -3.99 24.62 0.60
N LYS A 170 -3.21 24.43 -0.48
CA LYS A 170 -3.15 23.17 -1.25
C LYS A 170 -2.14 22.15 -0.72
N SER A 171 -1.38 22.50 0.32
CA SER A 171 -0.41 21.59 0.92
C SER A 171 -1.15 20.39 1.52
N ASP A 172 -0.72 19.19 1.15
CA ASP A 172 -1.25 17.93 1.66
C ASP A 172 -0.53 17.54 2.96
N PHE A 173 -1.29 17.14 3.97
CA PHE A 173 -0.79 16.85 5.32
C PHE A 173 0.27 15.74 5.31
N PHE A 174 0.02 14.67 4.57
CA PHE A 174 0.92 13.52 4.50
C PHE A 174 2.18 13.83 3.69
N HIS A 175 2.04 14.66 2.65
CA HIS A 175 3.19 15.15 1.88
C HIS A 175 4.07 16.14 2.65
N MET A 176 3.54 16.78 3.69
CA MET A 176 4.28 17.67 4.58
C MET A 176 4.95 16.92 5.76
N GLY A 177 5.02 15.59 5.71
CA GLY A 177 5.60 14.75 6.77
C GLY A 177 4.59 14.28 7.80
N GLY A 178 3.30 14.52 7.58
CA GLY A 178 2.21 14.03 8.41
C GLY A 178 2.03 12.52 8.30
N ASN A 179 1.57 11.92 9.39
CA ASN A 179 1.25 10.51 9.45
C ASN A 179 -0.04 10.31 10.24
N SER A 180 -0.48 9.06 10.34
CA SER A 180 -1.73 8.71 11.03
C SER A 180 -1.76 9.16 12.49
N LEU A 181 -0.61 9.13 13.19
CA LEU A 181 -0.51 9.63 14.57
C LEU A 181 -0.65 11.15 14.63
N GLY A 182 -0.13 11.86 13.63
CA GLY A 182 -0.36 13.29 13.45
C GLY A 182 -1.85 13.64 13.31
N ILE A 183 -2.60 12.89 12.51
CA ILE A 183 -4.06 13.11 12.38
C ILE A 183 -4.80 12.84 13.70
N VAL A 184 -4.40 11.81 14.46
CA VAL A 184 -4.95 11.54 15.81
C VAL A 184 -4.64 12.69 16.78
N ASN A 185 -3.42 13.23 16.72
CA ASN A 185 -3.03 14.37 17.54
C ASN A 185 -3.79 15.64 17.14
N LEU A 186 -4.01 15.89 15.84
CA LEU A 186 -4.88 16.96 15.36
C LEU A 186 -6.28 16.79 15.94
N GLN A 187 -6.89 15.60 15.84
CA GLN A 187 -8.22 15.34 16.42
C GLN A 187 -8.29 15.69 17.91
N HIS A 188 -7.26 15.32 18.67
CA HIS A 188 -7.16 15.63 20.10
C HIS A 188 -7.02 17.14 20.35
N LEU A 189 -6.23 17.86 19.55
CA LEU A 189 -6.09 19.31 19.62
C LEU A 189 -7.37 20.05 19.25
N PHE A 190 -8.12 19.59 18.24
CA PHE A 190 -9.44 20.12 17.89
C PHE A 190 -10.40 20.06 19.07
N ARG A 191 -10.44 18.90 19.74
CA ARG A 191 -11.30 18.68 20.90
C ARG A 191 -10.89 19.56 22.09
N ASN A 192 -9.60 19.64 22.40
CA ASN A 192 -9.14 20.27 23.63
C ASN A 192 -8.98 21.79 23.52
N LYS A 193 -8.49 22.31 22.38
CA LYS A 193 -8.28 23.76 22.19
C LYS A 193 -9.56 24.48 21.76
N PHE A 194 -10.46 23.80 21.03
CA PHE A 194 -11.63 24.45 20.41
C PHE A 194 -12.97 23.82 20.78
N GLY A 195 -12.99 22.70 21.52
CA GLY A 195 -14.22 22.01 21.89
C GLY A 195 -14.95 21.35 20.71
N ILE A 196 -14.28 21.20 19.56
CA ILE A 196 -14.88 20.66 18.33
C ILE A 196 -14.62 19.16 18.28
N GLN A 197 -15.69 18.37 18.15
CA GLN A 197 -15.59 16.93 17.95
C GLN A 197 -15.62 16.62 16.45
N VAL A 198 -14.45 16.33 15.88
CA VAL A 198 -14.31 15.87 14.50
C VAL A 198 -13.97 14.39 14.52
N SER A 199 -14.60 13.58 13.68
CA SER A 199 -14.22 12.18 13.54
C SER A 199 -12.86 12.06 12.85
N LEU A 200 -12.06 11.08 13.25
CA LEU A 200 -10.75 10.83 12.65
C LEU A 200 -10.88 10.62 11.13
N SER A 201 -11.95 9.93 10.70
CA SER A 201 -12.28 9.72 9.29
C SER A 201 -12.40 11.01 8.48
N ARG A 202 -13.01 12.06 9.05
CA ARG A 202 -13.23 13.34 8.37
C ARG A 202 -11.93 14.13 8.22
N LEU A 203 -11.02 14.00 9.18
CA LEU A 203 -9.67 14.56 9.08
C LEU A 203 -8.80 13.78 8.07
N PHE A 204 -9.03 12.48 7.90
CA PHE A 204 -8.38 11.68 6.86
C PHE A 204 -8.88 12.00 5.45
N GLU A 205 -10.18 12.27 5.29
CA GLU A 205 -10.80 12.66 4.00
C GLU A 205 -10.34 14.06 3.53
N ALA A 206 -10.04 14.96 4.47
CA ALA A 206 -9.53 16.29 4.23
C ALA A 206 -7.99 16.30 4.15
N ALA A 207 -7.41 15.87 3.04
CA ALA A 207 -5.96 15.69 2.92
C ALA A 207 -5.18 17.02 2.83
N THR A 208 -5.79 18.11 2.36
CA THR A 208 -5.14 19.43 2.24
C THR A 208 -5.48 20.40 3.37
N LEU A 209 -4.63 21.41 3.56
CA LEU A 209 -4.85 22.45 4.57
C LEU A 209 -6.20 23.16 4.40
N ASP A 210 -6.60 23.49 3.16
CA ASP A 210 -7.89 24.12 2.87
C ASP A 210 -9.07 23.20 3.20
N GLN A 211 -8.95 21.90 2.90
CA GLN A 211 -9.99 20.93 3.23
C GLN A 211 -10.11 20.73 4.75
N MET A 212 -8.99 20.67 5.47
CA MET A 212 -9.04 20.58 6.94
C MET A 212 -9.56 21.88 7.57
N ALA A 213 -9.27 23.03 6.97
CA ALA A 213 -9.81 24.31 7.39
C ALA A 213 -11.33 24.41 7.14
N GLU A 214 -11.87 23.79 6.09
CA GLU A 214 -13.32 23.64 5.91
C GLU A 214 -13.93 22.77 7.02
N VAL A 215 -13.29 21.63 7.32
CA VAL A 215 -13.71 20.77 8.43
C VAL A 215 -13.68 21.53 9.77
N PHE A 216 -12.78 22.51 9.90
CA PHE A 216 -12.69 23.41 11.06
C PHE A 216 -13.79 24.50 11.07
N ARG A 217 -14.27 24.96 9.91
CA ARG A 217 -15.36 25.95 9.80
C ARG A 217 -16.71 25.38 10.18
N GLU A 218 -16.96 24.10 9.89
CA GLU A 218 -18.22 23.46 10.22
C GLU A 218 -18.36 23.18 11.73
N LYS A 219 -18.96 24.12 12.48
CA LYS A 219 -19.39 23.88 13.87
C LYS A 219 -20.54 22.88 13.91
N ASN A 220 -20.23 21.64 14.29
CA ASN A 220 -21.13 20.53 14.68
C ASN A 220 -22.41 20.31 13.85
N GLY A 221 -22.38 19.29 12.98
CA GLY A 221 -23.54 18.59 12.44
C GLY A 221 -23.12 17.28 11.74
N PRO A 222 -23.97 16.23 11.72
CA PRO A 222 -23.70 15.01 10.96
C PRO A 222 -23.56 15.36 9.47
N GLY A 223 -22.57 14.76 8.83
CA GLY A 223 -21.95 15.23 7.59
C GLY A 223 -22.90 15.58 6.45
N ALA A 224 -22.69 16.74 5.85
CA ALA A 224 -23.13 17.02 4.51
C ALA A 224 -22.16 16.33 3.52
N ASP A 225 -22.55 15.15 3.03
CA ASP A 225 -21.95 14.50 1.87
C ASP A 225 -22.07 15.43 0.66
N SER A 226 -21.03 16.23 0.40
CA SER A 226 -20.89 17.01 -0.84
C SER A 226 -19.79 16.41 -1.70
N ASN A 227 -20.01 15.15 -2.12
CA ASN A 227 -19.57 14.52 -3.36
C ASN A 227 -19.82 13.00 -3.25
N ALA A 228 -21.10 12.60 -3.29
CA ALA A 228 -21.46 11.19 -3.43
C ALA A 228 -20.78 10.63 -4.68
N ILE A 229 -20.07 9.50 -4.53
CA ILE A 229 -19.42 8.83 -5.65
C ILE A 229 -20.51 8.19 -6.51
N ASP A 230 -20.53 8.54 -7.79
CA ASP A 230 -21.34 7.83 -8.77
C ASP A 230 -20.60 6.55 -9.20
N TRP A 231 -20.99 5.44 -8.59
CA TRP A 231 -20.38 4.13 -8.81
C TRP A 231 -20.56 3.61 -10.24
N GLU A 232 -21.63 3.98 -10.93
CA GLU A 232 -21.83 3.60 -12.33
C GLU A 232 -20.84 4.35 -13.22
N THR A 233 -20.66 5.66 -12.99
CA THR A 233 -19.64 6.45 -13.70
C THR A 233 -18.22 5.94 -13.41
N GLU A 234 -17.92 5.54 -12.18
CA GLU A 234 -16.61 4.99 -11.81
C GLU A 234 -16.30 3.65 -12.49
N ALA A 235 -17.32 2.84 -12.77
CA ALA A 235 -17.19 1.56 -13.46
C ALA A 235 -17.42 1.64 -14.98
N ASP A 236 -17.75 2.81 -15.52
CA ASP A 236 -17.99 2.98 -16.95
C ASP A 236 -16.68 2.88 -17.76
N ILE A 237 -16.83 2.65 -19.06
CA ILE A 237 -15.73 2.55 -20.00
C ILE A 237 -15.22 3.95 -20.32
N PRO A 238 -13.96 4.28 -19.99
CA PRO A 238 -13.38 5.57 -20.35
C PRO A 238 -13.47 5.84 -21.85
N SER A 239 -13.82 7.07 -22.23
CA SER A 239 -14.04 7.46 -23.63
C SER A 239 -12.83 7.26 -24.56
N HIS A 240 -11.62 7.25 -23.99
CA HIS A 240 -10.38 7.02 -24.73
C HIS A 240 -10.15 5.54 -25.08
N LEU A 241 -10.84 4.59 -24.43
CA LEU A 241 -10.75 3.19 -24.79
C LEU A 241 -11.57 2.93 -26.06
N THR A 242 -10.85 2.68 -27.15
CA THR A 242 -11.43 2.36 -28.45
C THR A 242 -11.00 0.97 -28.91
N ASP A 243 -11.89 0.29 -29.63
CA ASP A 243 -11.50 -0.90 -30.39
C ASP A 243 -10.81 -0.41 -31.67
N ASN A 244 -9.47 -0.39 -31.66
CA ASN A 244 -8.67 -0.02 -32.83
C ASN A 244 -8.59 -1.14 -33.88
N GLY A 245 -9.48 -2.14 -33.82
CA GLY A 245 -9.97 -2.83 -35.01
C GLY A 245 -8.91 -3.55 -35.83
N ASN A 246 -7.85 -4.10 -35.21
CA ASN A 246 -7.05 -5.09 -35.90
C ASN A 246 -7.79 -6.42 -35.81
N THR A 247 -8.49 -6.77 -36.89
CA THR A 247 -9.23 -8.03 -37.11
C THR A 247 -8.34 -9.28 -37.14
N ASN A 248 -7.06 -9.16 -36.79
CA ASN A 248 -6.22 -10.28 -36.41
C ASN A 248 -6.67 -10.77 -35.03
N THR A 249 -7.80 -11.46 -35.05
CA THR A 249 -8.36 -12.28 -33.98
C THR A 249 -7.25 -12.89 -33.13
N CYS A 250 -7.26 -12.63 -31.80
CA CYS A 250 -6.63 -13.60 -30.91
C CYS A 250 -7.32 -14.93 -31.19
N ARG A 251 -6.51 -15.90 -31.62
CA ARG A 251 -6.91 -17.28 -31.86
C ARG A 251 -7.52 -17.78 -30.56
N SER A 252 -8.82 -17.93 -30.58
CA SER A 252 -9.70 -17.89 -29.41
C SER A 252 -9.65 -19.13 -28.52
N THR A 253 -8.60 -19.92 -28.60
CA THR A 253 -8.34 -21.00 -27.67
C THR A 253 -6.83 -21.13 -27.60
N VAL A 254 -6.27 -21.07 -26.39
CA VAL A 254 -5.01 -21.76 -26.16
C VAL A 254 -5.32 -23.22 -26.45
N ALA A 255 -5.11 -23.65 -27.71
CA ALA A 255 -5.23 -25.06 -28.06
C ALA A 255 -4.40 -25.83 -27.02
N LYS A 256 -4.92 -26.92 -26.46
CA LYS A 256 -4.36 -27.62 -25.28
C LYS A 256 -2.86 -27.97 -25.36
N ASN A 257 -2.22 -27.87 -26.53
CA ASN A 257 -0.80 -28.12 -26.78
C ASN A 257 -0.03 -26.91 -27.38
N ARG A 258 -0.53 -25.68 -27.22
CA ARG A 258 0.16 -24.46 -27.66
C ARG A 258 0.99 -23.89 -26.52
N LEU A 259 2.25 -23.60 -26.83
CA LEU A 259 3.13 -22.83 -25.96
C LEU A 259 2.62 -21.38 -25.84
N ILE A 260 2.50 -20.87 -24.61
CA ILE A 260 1.93 -19.54 -24.34
C ILE A 260 2.86 -18.62 -23.55
N THR A 261 2.68 -17.32 -23.79
CA THR A 261 3.31 -16.24 -23.04
C THR A 261 2.29 -15.57 -22.12
N VAL A 262 2.62 -15.46 -20.84
CA VAL A 262 1.75 -14.88 -19.81
C VAL A 262 2.28 -13.52 -19.38
N VAL A 263 1.40 -12.54 -19.25
CA VAL A 263 1.68 -11.26 -18.58
C VAL A 263 1.12 -11.32 -17.16
N LEU A 264 1.94 -11.01 -16.16
CA LEU A 264 1.57 -11.08 -14.74
C LEU A 264 1.89 -9.76 -14.04
N THR A 265 0.89 -9.19 -13.36
CA THR A 265 1.10 -8.12 -12.37
C THR A 265 1.04 -8.70 -10.95
N GLY A 266 1.58 -7.98 -9.97
CA GLY A 266 1.53 -8.42 -8.58
C GLY A 266 2.46 -9.60 -8.26
N ALA A 267 3.37 -9.98 -9.18
CA ALA A 267 4.28 -11.13 -9.05
C ALA A 267 5.13 -11.14 -7.76
N THR A 268 5.35 -9.98 -7.14
CA THR A 268 6.13 -9.86 -5.89
C THR A 268 5.31 -10.00 -4.62
N GLY A 269 3.97 -10.01 -4.73
CA GLY A 269 3.03 -10.18 -3.63
C GLY A 269 2.91 -11.62 -3.15
N PHE A 270 2.10 -11.85 -2.13
CA PHE A 270 1.90 -13.16 -1.50
C PHE A 270 1.38 -14.20 -2.52
N LEU A 271 0.20 -13.96 -3.10
CA LEU A 271 -0.36 -14.82 -4.15
C LEU A 271 0.50 -14.79 -5.44
N GLY A 272 1.02 -13.62 -5.80
CA GLY A 272 1.76 -13.45 -7.06
C GLY A 272 3.04 -14.29 -7.15
N LYS A 273 3.73 -14.52 -6.04
CA LYS A 273 4.89 -15.43 -6.00
C LYS A 273 4.50 -16.88 -6.27
N GLU A 274 3.39 -17.32 -5.68
CA GLU A 274 2.87 -18.67 -5.88
C GLU A 274 2.34 -18.88 -7.29
N LEU A 275 1.66 -17.88 -7.85
CA LEU A 275 1.29 -17.84 -9.27
C LEU A 275 2.53 -17.96 -10.16
N LEU A 276 3.55 -17.13 -9.94
CA LEU A 276 4.79 -17.19 -10.73
C LEU A 276 5.47 -18.56 -10.61
N SER A 277 5.47 -19.18 -9.43
CA SER A 277 5.99 -20.54 -9.21
C SER A 277 5.25 -21.57 -10.07
N HIS A 278 3.92 -21.55 -10.05
CA HIS A 278 3.10 -22.44 -10.88
C HIS A 278 3.30 -22.19 -12.38
N LEU A 279 3.41 -20.92 -12.79
CA LEU A 279 3.58 -20.55 -14.19
C LEU A 279 4.93 -21.03 -14.74
N VAL A 280 6.03 -20.85 -14.02
CA VAL A 280 7.36 -21.27 -14.52
C VAL A 280 7.51 -22.79 -14.58
N ASN A 281 6.85 -23.51 -13.68
CA ASN A 281 6.85 -24.97 -13.63
C ASN A 281 5.91 -25.63 -14.65
N ASN A 282 5.04 -24.86 -15.32
CA ASN A 282 4.16 -25.37 -16.35
C ASN A 282 4.90 -25.48 -17.70
N GLU A 283 4.85 -26.67 -18.33
CA GLU A 283 5.55 -26.96 -19.59
C GLU A 283 4.99 -26.19 -20.79
N ASN A 284 3.69 -25.85 -20.76
CA ASN A 284 3.05 -25.08 -21.83
C ASN A 284 3.36 -23.58 -21.76
N ILE A 285 3.98 -23.11 -20.67
CA ILE A 285 4.35 -21.71 -20.50
C ILE A 285 5.82 -21.53 -20.88
N VAL A 286 6.06 -20.72 -21.91
CA VAL A 286 7.42 -20.43 -22.40
C VAL A 286 8.01 -19.16 -21.80
N LYS A 287 7.16 -18.21 -21.43
CA LYS A 287 7.60 -16.90 -20.97
C LYS A 287 6.56 -16.26 -20.05
N VAL A 288 7.03 -15.58 -19.00
CA VAL A 288 6.21 -14.81 -18.07
C VAL A 288 6.78 -13.40 -17.96
N HIS A 289 6.03 -12.40 -18.45
CA HIS A 289 6.35 -10.99 -18.26
C HIS A 289 5.79 -10.52 -16.91
N CYS A 290 6.67 -10.31 -15.93
CA CYS A 290 6.31 -9.69 -14.67
C CYS A 290 6.41 -8.17 -14.81
N ILE A 291 5.27 -7.48 -14.85
CA ILE A 291 5.20 -6.02 -15.02
C ILE A 291 4.79 -5.31 -13.71
N ALA A 292 5.04 -4.00 -13.63
CA ALA A 292 4.89 -3.19 -12.41
C ALA A 292 5.71 -3.72 -11.21
N VAL A 293 6.93 -4.19 -11.46
CA VAL A 293 7.83 -4.67 -10.42
C VAL A 293 8.59 -3.49 -9.80
N ARG A 294 8.17 -3.08 -8.60
CA ARG A 294 8.76 -1.94 -7.87
C ARG A 294 10.11 -2.24 -7.22
N LYS A 295 10.35 -3.51 -6.87
CA LYS A 295 11.57 -3.92 -6.15
C LYS A 295 12.72 -4.08 -7.13
N PRO A 296 13.95 -3.62 -6.79
CA PRO A 296 15.12 -3.88 -7.62
C PRO A 296 15.41 -5.38 -7.65
N GLN A 297 16.02 -5.84 -8.75
CA GLN A 297 16.27 -7.27 -8.98
C GLN A 297 17.06 -7.95 -7.85
N SER A 298 17.97 -7.22 -7.20
CA SER A 298 18.75 -7.70 -6.04
C SER A 298 17.92 -8.04 -4.80
N LYS A 299 16.68 -7.55 -4.70
CA LYS A 299 15.75 -7.81 -3.59
C LYS A 299 14.63 -8.79 -3.95
N LEU A 300 14.65 -9.33 -5.17
CA LEU A 300 13.69 -10.33 -5.62
C LEU A 300 14.14 -11.74 -5.21
N SER A 301 13.19 -12.65 -5.05
CA SER A 301 13.49 -14.04 -4.74
C SER A 301 14.15 -14.73 -5.94
N GLN A 302 14.81 -15.87 -5.69
CA GLN A 302 15.44 -16.70 -6.72
C GLN A 302 14.46 -17.11 -7.85
N LEU A 303 13.17 -17.14 -7.58
CA LEU A 303 12.14 -17.39 -8.59
C LEU A 303 12.23 -16.41 -9.78
N PHE A 304 12.63 -15.16 -9.54
CA PHE A 304 12.78 -14.13 -10.57
C PHE A 304 14.04 -14.29 -11.44
N THR A 305 14.94 -15.23 -11.10
CA THR A 305 16.10 -15.57 -11.95
C THR A 305 15.81 -16.73 -12.90
N HIS A 306 14.59 -17.27 -12.89
CA HIS A 306 14.20 -18.38 -13.75
C HIS A 306 14.21 -17.96 -15.23
N ALA A 307 14.68 -18.82 -16.13
CA ALA A 307 14.88 -18.49 -17.56
C ALA A 307 13.61 -18.05 -18.31
N LYS A 308 12.43 -18.49 -17.83
CA LYS A 308 11.12 -18.09 -18.37
C LYS A 308 10.66 -16.70 -17.90
N VAL A 309 11.28 -16.10 -16.89
CA VAL A 309 10.80 -14.86 -16.25
C VAL A 309 11.50 -13.65 -16.85
N VAL A 310 10.71 -12.68 -17.30
CA VAL A 310 11.20 -11.38 -17.76
C VAL A 310 10.61 -10.29 -16.87
N ILE A 311 11.47 -9.47 -16.29
CA ILE A 311 11.09 -8.46 -15.29
C ILE A 311 11.03 -7.09 -15.94
N HIS A 312 9.91 -6.40 -15.75
CA HIS A 312 9.72 -5.02 -16.19
C HIS A 312 9.45 -4.15 -14.97
N ALA A 313 10.38 -3.23 -14.70
CA ALA A 313 10.25 -2.28 -13.61
C ALA A 313 9.09 -1.32 -13.86
N GLY A 314 8.39 -0.93 -12.79
CA GLY A 314 7.22 -0.06 -12.91
C GLY A 314 6.37 -0.03 -11.64
N ASP A 315 5.26 0.70 -11.70
CA ASP A 315 4.30 0.87 -10.61
C ASP A 315 2.87 0.86 -11.19
N LEU A 316 1.92 0.24 -10.50
CA LEU A 316 0.54 0.14 -10.97
C LEU A 316 -0.15 1.50 -11.13
N GLY A 317 0.20 2.49 -10.29
CA GLY A 317 -0.36 3.83 -10.35
C GLY A 317 0.30 4.75 -11.38
N ALA A 318 1.34 4.29 -12.09
CA ALA A 318 1.97 5.05 -13.16
C ALA A 318 1.23 4.83 -14.50
N LYS A 319 1.30 5.83 -15.39
CA LYS A 319 0.82 5.69 -16.78
C LYS A 319 1.49 4.49 -17.46
N GLN A 320 0.73 3.65 -18.17
CA GLN A 320 1.23 2.39 -18.76
C GLN A 320 2.02 1.53 -17.76
N LEU A 321 1.71 1.64 -16.47
CA LEU A 321 2.40 0.96 -15.38
C LEU A 321 3.91 1.29 -15.27
N GLY A 322 4.36 2.40 -15.86
CA GLY A 322 5.78 2.79 -15.94
C GLY A 322 6.55 2.14 -17.10
N LEU A 323 5.88 1.44 -18.00
CA LEU A 323 6.48 0.89 -19.22
C LEU A 323 6.70 1.98 -20.27
N THR A 324 7.67 1.77 -21.15
CA THR A 324 7.84 2.60 -22.36
C THR A 324 6.92 2.09 -23.46
N ASP A 325 6.54 2.94 -24.43
CA ASP A 325 5.71 2.52 -25.57
C ASP A 325 6.32 1.32 -26.34
N LYS A 326 7.64 1.25 -26.43
CA LYS A 326 8.34 0.10 -27.01
C LYS A 326 8.13 -1.16 -26.17
N ALA A 327 8.33 -1.09 -24.85
CA ALA A 327 8.12 -2.24 -23.97
C ALA A 327 6.66 -2.70 -23.99
N VAL A 328 5.70 -1.77 -23.99
CA VAL A 328 4.28 -2.07 -24.14
C VAL A 328 4.03 -2.86 -25.42
N LYS A 329 4.52 -2.37 -26.56
CA LYS A 329 4.39 -3.08 -27.84
C LYS A 329 5.02 -4.47 -27.78
N ASP A 330 6.28 -4.56 -27.37
CA ASP A 330 7.03 -5.82 -27.35
C ASP A 330 6.34 -6.88 -26.47
N ILE A 331 5.82 -6.49 -25.30
CA ILE A 331 5.14 -7.40 -24.35
C ILE A 331 3.78 -7.83 -24.88
N PHE A 332 2.94 -6.88 -25.27
CA PHE A 332 1.54 -7.17 -25.61
C PHE A 332 1.36 -7.67 -27.05
N ASP A 333 2.35 -7.54 -27.93
CA ASP A 333 2.36 -8.18 -29.26
C ASP A 333 2.62 -9.70 -29.19
N GLU A 334 3.26 -10.21 -28.13
CA GLU A 334 3.51 -11.64 -27.93
C GLU A 334 2.66 -12.29 -26.83
N ALA A 335 2.02 -11.50 -25.96
CA ALA A 335 1.16 -12.00 -24.89
C ALA A 335 0.00 -12.87 -25.44
N ASP A 336 -0.22 -14.03 -24.83
CA ASP A 336 -1.39 -14.87 -25.09
C ASP A 336 -2.43 -14.74 -23.96
N VAL A 337 -2.02 -14.43 -22.72
CA VAL A 337 -2.89 -14.29 -21.54
C VAL A 337 -2.39 -13.22 -20.58
N MET A 338 -3.30 -12.46 -19.97
CA MET A 338 -3.03 -11.49 -18.91
C MET A 338 -3.61 -11.98 -17.57
N ILE A 339 -2.79 -12.00 -16.52
CA ILE A 339 -3.21 -12.24 -15.14
C ILE A 339 -2.96 -10.97 -14.31
N HIS A 340 -4.06 -10.32 -13.93
CA HIS A 340 -4.02 -9.14 -13.08
C HIS A 340 -4.22 -9.50 -11.60
N ALA A 341 -3.11 -9.74 -10.89
CA ALA A 341 -3.10 -10.02 -9.45
C ALA A 341 -2.51 -8.88 -8.60
N GLY A 342 -2.05 -7.80 -9.23
CA GLY A 342 -1.50 -6.63 -8.55
C GLY A 342 -2.60 -5.75 -7.96
N ALA A 343 -2.51 -5.47 -6.65
CA ALA A 343 -3.37 -4.49 -5.97
C ALA A 343 -2.66 -3.97 -4.70
N ASP A 344 -3.02 -2.77 -4.28
CA ASP A 344 -2.81 -2.30 -2.91
C ASP A 344 -3.96 -2.83 -2.03
N VAL A 345 -3.62 -3.79 -1.15
CA VAL A 345 -4.57 -4.43 -0.24
C VAL A 345 -4.49 -3.74 1.11
N SER A 346 -5.42 -2.82 1.35
CA SER A 346 -5.52 -2.10 2.62
C SER A 346 -6.98 -1.92 3.03
N PHE A 347 -7.31 -2.36 4.23
CA PHE A 347 -8.61 -2.16 4.88
C PHE A 347 -8.78 -0.77 5.49
N MET A 348 -7.70 0.03 5.53
CA MET A 348 -7.71 1.38 6.12
C MET A 348 -7.85 2.49 5.09
N LYS A 349 -7.62 2.19 3.80
CA LYS A 349 -7.66 3.19 2.72
C LYS A 349 -9.04 3.28 2.11
N THR A 350 -9.45 4.50 1.78
CA THR A 350 -10.69 4.79 1.06
C THR A 350 -10.59 4.40 -0.42
N TYR A 351 -11.73 4.32 -1.09
CA TYR A 351 -11.80 4.08 -2.53
C TYR A 351 -10.94 5.09 -3.31
N ARG A 352 -11.07 6.39 -3.02
CA ARG A 352 -10.30 7.45 -3.72
C ARG A 352 -8.79 7.24 -3.60
N SER A 353 -8.31 6.83 -2.43
CA SER A 353 -6.89 6.57 -2.17
C SER A 353 -6.37 5.35 -2.95
N LEU A 354 -7.23 4.35 -3.16
CA LEU A 354 -6.89 3.10 -3.85
C LEU A 354 -7.15 3.15 -5.35
N LYS A 355 -8.04 4.03 -5.81
CA LYS A 355 -8.53 4.11 -7.20
C LYS A 355 -7.40 4.12 -8.23
N LEU A 356 -6.38 4.96 -8.03
CA LEU A 356 -5.26 5.06 -8.97
C LEU A 356 -4.52 3.73 -9.11
N THR A 357 -4.26 3.03 -8.00
CA THR A 357 -3.47 1.80 -7.99
C THR A 357 -4.28 0.57 -8.39
N ASN A 358 -5.56 0.52 -8.00
CA ASN A 358 -6.38 -0.70 -8.12
C ASN A 358 -7.39 -0.66 -9.27
N VAL A 359 -7.87 0.53 -9.69
CA VAL A 359 -8.91 0.67 -10.72
C VAL A 359 -8.33 1.20 -12.02
N VAL A 360 -7.62 2.33 -11.95
CA VAL A 360 -7.02 2.95 -13.14
C VAL A 360 -5.98 2.03 -13.77
N SER A 361 -5.21 1.28 -12.97
CA SER A 361 -4.27 0.28 -13.47
C SER A 361 -4.95 -0.84 -14.27
N THR A 362 -6.12 -1.33 -13.82
CA THR A 362 -6.94 -2.29 -14.57
C THR A 362 -7.41 -1.70 -15.89
N MET A 363 -7.87 -0.44 -15.89
CA MET A 363 -8.32 0.25 -17.11
C MET A 363 -7.18 0.39 -18.13
N GLU A 364 -5.98 0.78 -17.68
CA GLU A 364 -4.78 0.85 -18.52
C GLU A 364 -4.44 -0.53 -19.11
N LEU A 365 -4.40 -1.57 -18.28
CA LEU A 365 -4.10 -2.95 -18.71
C LEU A 365 -5.12 -3.47 -19.73
N VAL A 366 -6.41 -3.21 -19.51
CA VAL A 366 -7.47 -3.55 -20.48
C VAL A 366 -7.22 -2.82 -21.80
N GLY A 367 -6.86 -1.53 -21.77
CA GLY A 367 -6.48 -0.77 -22.96
C GLY A 367 -5.34 -1.43 -23.74
N LEU A 368 -4.37 -2.03 -23.06
CA LEU A 368 -3.27 -2.78 -23.68
C LEU A 368 -3.69 -4.15 -24.23
N CYS A 369 -4.68 -4.79 -23.61
CA CYS A 369 -5.20 -6.09 -24.03
C CYS A 369 -6.20 -6.02 -25.19
N LEU A 370 -6.96 -4.91 -25.32
CA LEU A 370 -8.04 -4.74 -26.29
C LEU A 370 -7.62 -4.94 -27.76
N PRO A 371 -6.50 -4.37 -28.26
CA PRO A 371 -6.13 -4.47 -29.68
C PRO A 371 -5.97 -5.90 -30.20
N ARG A 372 -5.58 -6.83 -29.32
CA ARG A 372 -5.44 -8.26 -29.62
C ARG A 372 -6.46 -9.11 -28.90
N LYS A 373 -7.42 -8.53 -28.16
CA LYS A 373 -8.39 -9.23 -27.30
C LYS A 373 -7.73 -10.33 -26.44
N ILE A 374 -6.62 -9.97 -25.79
CA ILE A 374 -5.89 -10.89 -24.91
C ILE A 374 -6.80 -11.29 -23.74
N PRO A 375 -7.06 -12.59 -23.51
CA PRO A 375 -7.77 -13.06 -22.32
C PRO A 375 -7.30 -12.44 -21.01
N PHE A 376 -8.25 -11.93 -20.25
CA PHE A 376 -7.98 -11.14 -19.05
C PHE A 376 -8.49 -11.84 -17.79
N HIS A 377 -7.57 -12.46 -17.05
CA HIS A 377 -7.84 -13.05 -15.75
C HIS A 377 -7.64 -11.98 -14.67
N PHE A 378 -8.72 -11.58 -14.02
CA PHE A 378 -8.70 -10.60 -12.94
C PHE A 378 -8.81 -11.30 -11.58
N VAL A 379 -7.85 -11.05 -10.68
CA VAL A 379 -7.93 -11.52 -9.30
C VAL A 379 -8.68 -10.50 -8.45
N SER A 380 -9.94 -10.82 -8.20
CA SER A 380 -10.82 -10.09 -7.29
C SER A 380 -10.69 -10.64 -5.85
N SER A 381 -11.77 -10.62 -5.06
CA SER A 381 -11.81 -11.17 -3.71
C SER A 381 -13.23 -11.59 -3.35
N ALA A 382 -13.36 -12.68 -2.57
CA ALA A 382 -14.64 -13.11 -2.03
C ALA A 382 -15.34 -12.03 -1.18
N THR A 383 -14.59 -11.07 -0.62
CA THR A 383 -15.16 -9.96 0.15
C THR A 383 -16.11 -9.09 -0.67
N VAL A 384 -16.01 -9.07 -2.01
CA VAL A 384 -16.96 -8.31 -2.84
C VAL A 384 -18.38 -8.85 -2.74
N ALA A 385 -18.53 -10.16 -2.48
CA ALA A 385 -19.85 -10.78 -2.29
C ALA A 385 -20.51 -10.33 -0.98
N SER A 386 -19.78 -9.71 -0.03
CA SER A 386 -20.39 -9.22 1.22
C SER A 386 -21.37 -8.07 0.94
N LEU A 387 -21.22 -7.39 -0.19
CA LEU A 387 -22.16 -6.36 -0.68
C LEU A 387 -23.57 -6.92 -0.92
N SER A 388 -23.71 -8.22 -1.15
CA SER A 388 -25.01 -8.87 -1.31
C SER A 388 -25.79 -9.02 0.00
N GLY A 389 -25.10 -8.98 1.15
CA GLY A 389 -25.67 -9.32 2.45
C GLY A 389 -26.04 -10.81 2.62
N GLN A 390 -25.80 -11.66 1.61
CA GLN A 390 -26.16 -13.08 1.63
C GLN A 390 -25.09 -13.92 2.34
N LYS A 391 -25.50 -14.95 3.09
CA LYS A 391 -24.57 -15.90 3.73
C LYS A 391 -23.89 -16.84 2.73
N ILE A 392 -24.57 -17.13 1.62
CA ILE A 392 -24.12 -18.00 0.54
C ILE A 392 -24.29 -17.22 -0.76
N PHE A 393 -23.24 -17.18 -1.58
CA PHE A 393 -23.25 -16.44 -2.84
C PHE A 393 -22.79 -17.33 -4.00
N GLY A 394 -23.62 -17.43 -5.04
CA GLY A 394 -23.37 -18.25 -6.23
C GLY A 394 -22.45 -17.57 -7.23
N ALA A 395 -22.00 -18.29 -8.27
CA ALA A 395 -21.14 -17.80 -9.35
C ALA A 395 -21.84 -16.77 -10.26
N SER A 396 -21.99 -15.54 -9.78
CA SER A 396 -22.73 -14.46 -10.46
C SER A 396 -22.10 -13.08 -10.30
N SER A 397 -22.59 -12.14 -11.11
CA SER A 397 -22.27 -10.72 -11.01
C SER A 397 -22.65 -10.13 -9.66
N VAL A 398 -21.91 -9.11 -9.23
CA VAL A 398 -22.21 -8.27 -8.05
C VAL A 398 -22.69 -6.86 -8.43
N ARG A 399 -22.91 -6.59 -9.73
CA ARG A 399 -23.34 -5.27 -10.23
C ARG A 399 -24.58 -4.73 -9.52
N GLU A 400 -25.57 -5.58 -9.28
CA GLU A 400 -26.84 -5.19 -8.66
C GLU A 400 -26.70 -4.61 -7.23
N PHE A 401 -25.54 -4.83 -6.60
CA PHE A 401 -25.24 -4.35 -5.26
C PHE A 401 -24.49 -3.00 -5.22
N ALA A 402 -24.50 -2.22 -6.32
CA ALA A 402 -23.91 -0.87 -6.40
C ALA A 402 -24.30 0.03 -5.23
N HIS A 403 -25.56 -0.06 -4.79
CA HIS A 403 -26.12 0.73 -3.69
C HIS A 403 -25.50 0.43 -2.31
N ASN A 404 -24.86 -0.73 -2.16
CA ASN A 404 -24.15 -1.12 -0.92
C ASN A 404 -22.65 -0.79 -0.98
N VAL A 405 -22.15 -0.28 -2.10
CA VAL A 405 -20.74 0.09 -2.25
C VAL A 405 -20.46 1.36 -1.46
N ASN A 406 -19.41 1.31 -0.64
CA ASN A 406 -19.05 2.38 0.27
C ASN A 406 -17.60 2.82 0.04
N GLU A 407 -17.36 4.13 -0.08
CA GLU A 407 -16.03 4.71 -0.19
C GLU A 407 -15.09 4.27 0.94
N ARG A 408 -15.62 4.12 2.16
CA ARG A 408 -14.84 3.73 3.35
C ARG A 408 -14.37 2.28 3.30
N GLN A 409 -15.12 1.41 2.63
CA GLN A 409 -14.70 0.04 2.34
C GLN A 409 -13.89 0.02 1.03
N GLY A 410 -12.82 0.83 0.98
CA GLY A 410 -12.15 1.19 -0.26
C GLY A 410 -11.68 -0.01 -1.07
N TYR A 411 -11.09 -1.02 -0.43
CA TYR A 411 -10.64 -2.22 -1.14
C TYR A 411 -11.80 -2.98 -1.80
N ILE A 412 -12.90 -3.20 -1.08
CA ILE A 412 -14.12 -3.86 -1.60
C ILE A 412 -14.69 -3.04 -2.77
N ALA A 413 -14.79 -1.72 -2.60
CA ALA A 413 -15.27 -0.83 -3.65
C ALA A 413 -14.40 -0.92 -4.91
N THR A 414 -13.06 -0.92 -4.79
CA THR A 414 -12.20 -1.08 -5.98
C THR A 414 -12.37 -2.44 -6.66
N LYS A 415 -12.62 -3.52 -5.93
CA LYS A 415 -12.89 -4.85 -6.54
C LYS A 415 -14.22 -4.86 -7.27
N TRP A 416 -15.27 -4.32 -6.66
CA TRP A 416 -16.59 -4.17 -7.29
C TRP A 416 -16.49 -3.34 -8.58
N THR A 417 -15.85 -2.15 -8.53
CA THR A 417 -15.70 -1.27 -9.69
C THR A 417 -15.00 -1.97 -10.84
N ASN A 418 -13.92 -2.71 -10.57
CA ASN A 418 -13.21 -3.46 -11.60
C ASN A 418 -14.04 -4.58 -12.21
N GLU A 419 -14.81 -5.34 -11.42
CA GLU A 419 -15.67 -6.39 -11.96
C GLU A 419 -16.74 -5.83 -12.90
N VAL A 420 -17.42 -4.76 -12.48
CA VAL A 420 -18.45 -4.07 -13.30
C VAL A 420 -17.84 -3.43 -14.54
N PHE A 421 -16.65 -2.82 -14.42
CA PHE A 421 -15.90 -2.31 -15.57
C PHE A 421 -15.55 -3.43 -16.56
N LEU A 422 -15.06 -4.56 -16.09
CA LEU A 422 -14.70 -5.69 -16.96
C LEU A 422 -15.92 -6.33 -17.63
N GLU A 423 -17.06 -6.40 -16.94
CA GLU A 423 -18.36 -6.76 -17.55
C GLU A 423 -18.73 -5.80 -18.68
N ASN A 424 -18.60 -4.49 -18.46
CA ASN A 424 -18.87 -3.47 -19.47
C ASN A 424 -17.95 -3.67 -20.68
N ILE A 425 -16.66 -3.90 -20.43
CA ILE A 425 -15.64 -4.15 -21.46
C ILE A 425 -15.94 -5.43 -22.27
N SER A 426 -16.24 -6.55 -21.62
CA SER A 426 -16.65 -7.79 -22.30
C SER A 426 -17.91 -7.56 -23.13
N THR A 427 -18.90 -6.86 -22.57
CA THR A 427 -20.16 -6.56 -23.26
C THR A 427 -19.97 -5.67 -24.47
N ARG A 428 -19.13 -4.63 -24.39
CA ARG A 428 -18.93 -3.67 -25.48
C ARG A 428 -17.97 -4.20 -26.55
N PHE A 429 -16.83 -4.72 -26.14
CA PHE A 429 -15.71 -5.06 -27.02
C PHE A 429 -15.52 -6.58 -27.23
N GLY A 430 -16.14 -7.43 -26.41
CA GLY A 430 -15.97 -8.88 -26.49
C GLY A 430 -14.58 -9.34 -26.05
N LEU A 431 -13.99 -8.66 -25.07
CA LEU A 431 -12.77 -9.14 -24.41
C LEU A 431 -13.11 -10.36 -23.55
N PRO A 432 -12.42 -11.51 -23.71
CA PRO A 432 -12.59 -12.65 -22.81
C PRO A 432 -12.09 -12.30 -21.41
N VAL A 433 -12.94 -12.46 -20.40
CA VAL A 433 -12.62 -12.11 -19.02
C VAL A 433 -13.00 -13.25 -18.09
N VAL A 434 -12.10 -13.55 -17.16
CA VAL A 434 -12.31 -14.46 -16.04
C VAL A 434 -12.09 -13.69 -14.74
N VAL A 435 -13.05 -13.74 -13.82
CA VAL A 435 -12.96 -13.11 -12.50
C VAL A 435 -12.75 -14.20 -11.46
N HIS A 436 -11.61 -14.14 -10.80
CA HIS A 436 -11.25 -15.04 -9.70
C HIS A 436 -11.59 -14.38 -8.37
N ARG A 437 -12.43 -15.02 -7.55
CA ARG A 437 -12.77 -14.55 -6.20
C ARG A 437 -12.22 -15.55 -5.16
N PRO A 438 -10.94 -15.45 -4.80
CA PRO A 438 -10.40 -16.26 -3.71
C PRO A 438 -11.03 -15.84 -2.37
N SER A 439 -11.29 -16.82 -1.51
CA SER A 439 -11.59 -16.60 -0.09
C SER A 439 -10.32 -16.20 0.68
N SER A 440 -10.30 -16.33 2.01
CA SER A 440 -9.16 -15.87 2.80
C SER A 440 -7.93 -16.73 2.49
N ILE A 441 -6.95 -16.15 1.79
CA ILE A 441 -5.78 -16.89 1.32
C ILE A 441 -4.79 -17.10 2.48
N THR A 442 -4.48 -18.35 2.76
CA THR A 442 -3.57 -18.77 3.83
C THR A 442 -2.28 -19.37 3.28
N GLY A 443 -1.21 -19.37 4.08
CA GLY A 443 0.07 -19.96 3.72
C GLY A 443 1.26 -19.22 4.31
N ALA A 444 2.46 -19.78 4.14
CA ALA A 444 3.69 -19.17 4.63
C ALA A 444 3.96 -17.83 3.94
N GLY A 445 4.09 -16.75 4.72
CA GLY A 445 4.31 -15.40 4.20
C GLY A 445 3.03 -14.64 3.86
N ALA A 446 1.86 -15.10 4.33
CA ALA A 446 0.64 -14.30 4.34
C ALA A 446 0.90 -12.95 5.07
N PRO A 447 0.31 -11.83 4.62
CA PRO A 447 0.52 -10.54 5.26
C PRO A 447 0.10 -10.54 6.73
N GLU A 448 0.89 -9.90 7.60
CA GLU A 448 0.54 -9.69 9.03
C GLU A 448 -0.73 -8.85 9.22
N THR A 449 -1.25 -8.26 8.15
CA THR A 449 -2.46 -7.47 8.15
C THR A 449 -3.68 -8.26 7.65
N ASP A 450 -3.54 -9.56 7.36
CA ASP A 450 -4.66 -10.41 7.01
C ASP A 450 -5.64 -10.54 8.19
N LEU A 451 -6.86 -10.06 8.02
CA LEU A 451 -7.87 -9.97 9.07
C LEU A 451 -8.15 -11.33 9.70
N MET A 452 -8.39 -12.35 8.88
CA MET A 452 -8.85 -13.66 9.35
C MET A 452 -7.70 -14.47 9.96
N GLY A 453 -6.52 -14.44 9.35
CA GLY A 453 -5.31 -15.01 9.95
C GLY A 453 -4.98 -14.42 11.32
N ASN A 454 -5.16 -13.11 11.50
CA ASN A 454 -4.95 -12.45 12.79
C ASN A 454 -6.00 -12.87 13.83
N ILE A 455 -7.29 -12.96 13.45
CA ILE A 455 -8.33 -13.42 14.38
C ILE A 455 -7.97 -14.79 14.95
N VAL A 456 -7.65 -15.76 14.09
CA VAL A 456 -7.28 -17.11 14.52
C VAL A 456 -6.01 -17.09 15.37
N HIS A 457 -4.97 -16.38 14.94
CA HIS A 457 -3.71 -16.28 15.68
C HIS A 457 -3.91 -15.73 17.10
N PHE A 458 -4.64 -14.62 17.23
CA PHE A 458 -4.82 -13.96 18.52
C PHE A 458 -5.89 -14.62 19.41
N VAL A 459 -6.80 -15.42 18.85
CA VAL A 459 -7.63 -16.33 19.66
C VAL A 459 -6.76 -17.32 20.43
N HIS A 460 -5.79 -17.95 19.75
CA HIS A 460 -4.85 -18.85 20.41
C HIS A 460 -3.89 -18.11 21.35
N ALA A 461 -3.34 -16.98 20.94
CA ALA A 461 -2.37 -16.24 21.75
C ALA A 461 -2.97 -15.63 23.04
N THR A 462 -4.26 -15.27 23.03
CA THR A 462 -4.93 -14.68 24.20
C THR A 462 -5.71 -15.69 25.03
N ALA A 463 -5.92 -16.91 24.53
CA ALA A 463 -6.84 -17.90 25.09
C ALA A 463 -8.27 -17.34 25.30
N LYS A 464 -8.67 -16.36 24.49
CA LYS A 464 -10.00 -15.73 24.50
C LYS A 464 -10.64 -15.80 23.13
N LEU A 465 -11.95 -16.01 23.12
CA LEU A 465 -12.77 -15.95 21.91
C LEU A 465 -13.52 -14.62 21.84
N PRO A 466 -13.45 -13.89 20.71
CA PRO A 466 -14.31 -12.74 20.52
C PRO A 466 -15.77 -13.20 20.38
N ASP A 467 -16.67 -12.50 21.05
CA ASP A 467 -18.10 -12.61 20.78
C ASP A 467 -18.40 -12.00 19.41
N THR A 468 -18.64 -12.87 18.43
CA THR A 468 -19.00 -12.52 17.05
C THR A 468 -20.48 -12.75 16.78
N SER A 469 -21.35 -12.66 17.79
CA SER A 469 -22.80 -12.84 17.64
C SER A 469 -23.46 -11.86 16.67
N SER A 470 -22.86 -10.69 16.43
CA SER A 470 -23.28 -9.72 15.41
C SER A 470 -22.80 -10.05 13.98
N TRP A 471 -21.98 -11.09 13.82
CA TRP A 471 -21.45 -11.52 12.53
C TRP A 471 -22.24 -12.71 12.00
N SER A 472 -22.31 -12.83 10.68
CA SER A 472 -23.06 -13.91 10.04
C SER A 472 -22.28 -14.52 8.86
N GLY A 473 -22.53 -15.80 8.58
CA GLY A 473 -21.87 -16.52 7.47
C GLY A 473 -20.71 -17.40 7.93
N TYR A 474 -19.61 -17.38 7.19
CA TYR A 474 -18.55 -18.39 7.27
C TYR A 474 -17.15 -17.78 7.23
N LEU A 475 -16.23 -18.33 8.02
CA LEU A 475 -14.80 -18.20 7.81
C LEU A 475 -14.39 -19.24 6.77
N ASP A 476 -14.06 -18.78 5.57
CA ASP A 476 -13.64 -19.61 4.45
C ASP A 476 -12.18 -19.31 4.13
N PHE A 477 -11.34 -20.33 4.26
CA PHE A 477 -9.91 -20.26 4.01
C PHE A 477 -9.54 -21.17 2.85
N VAL A 478 -8.57 -20.70 2.07
CA VAL A 478 -8.00 -21.42 0.94
C VAL A 478 -6.48 -21.30 0.96
N ALA A 479 -5.75 -22.37 0.68
CA ALA A 479 -4.30 -22.33 0.64
C ALA A 479 -3.84 -21.56 -0.61
N VAL A 480 -2.78 -20.76 -0.48
CA VAL A 480 -2.22 -19.97 -1.60
C VAL A 480 -1.83 -20.85 -2.79
N GLN A 481 -1.38 -22.08 -2.54
CA GLN A 481 -1.08 -23.08 -3.56
C GLN A 481 -2.34 -23.50 -4.32
N SER A 482 -3.44 -23.79 -3.62
CA SER A 482 -4.73 -24.14 -4.22
C SER A 482 -5.26 -23.00 -5.10
N VAL A 483 -5.16 -21.75 -4.62
CA VAL A 483 -5.57 -20.57 -5.40
C VAL A 483 -4.73 -20.44 -6.67
N ALA A 484 -3.41 -20.50 -6.55
CA ALA A 484 -2.51 -20.37 -7.70
C ALA A 484 -2.70 -21.51 -8.72
N HIS A 485 -2.86 -22.75 -8.23
CA HIS A 485 -3.15 -23.91 -9.07
C HIS A 485 -4.45 -23.73 -9.85
N SER A 486 -5.53 -23.30 -9.20
CA SER A 486 -6.82 -23.05 -9.86
C SER A 486 -6.74 -21.94 -10.91
N ILE A 487 -6.11 -20.80 -10.59
CA ILE A 487 -5.97 -19.68 -11.52
C ILE A 487 -5.15 -20.11 -12.75
N VAL A 488 -4.00 -20.78 -12.56
CA VAL A 488 -3.16 -21.25 -13.67
C VAL A 488 -3.86 -22.34 -14.47
N GLY A 489 -4.62 -23.23 -13.82
CA GLY A 489 -5.43 -24.26 -14.46
C GLY A 489 -6.49 -23.67 -15.40
N SER A 490 -7.21 -22.64 -14.95
CA SER A 490 -8.29 -22.01 -15.74
C SER A 490 -7.85 -21.43 -17.09
N ILE A 491 -6.54 -21.12 -17.25
CA ILE A 491 -5.98 -20.67 -18.52
C ILE A 491 -6.19 -21.72 -19.62
N PHE A 492 -6.23 -23.00 -19.26
CA PHE A 492 -6.28 -24.13 -20.17
C PHE A 492 -7.66 -24.81 -20.26
N GLU A 493 -8.63 -24.37 -19.44
CA GLU A 493 -9.98 -24.96 -19.40
C GLU A 493 -10.89 -24.48 -20.54
N GLY A 494 -10.48 -23.44 -21.27
CA GLY A 494 -11.22 -22.83 -22.37
C GLY A 494 -12.26 -21.83 -21.84
N MET A 495 -12.24 -20.60 -22.35
CA MET A 495 -13.22 -19.56 -21.98
C MET A 495 -14.43 -19.59 -22.91
N ASP A 496 -15.61 -19.27 -22.37
CA ASP A 496 -16.75 -18.93 -23.21
C ASP A 496 -16.53 -17.54 -23.81
N LEU A 497 -16.39 -17.51 -25.12
CA LEU A 497 -16.08 -16.31 -25.91
C LEU A 497 -17.33 -15.52 -26.28
N LYS A 498 -18.50 -15.93 -25.79
CA LYS A 498 -19.74 -15.21 -25.99
C LYS A 498 -19.56 -13.77 -25.47
N LYS A 499 -19.77 -12.81 -26.36
CA LYS A 499 -19.67 -11.39 -26.04
C LYS A 499 -20.57 -11.05 -24.84
N GLY A 500 -20.00 -10.41 -23.82
CA GLY A 500 -20.68 -10.07 -22.56
C GLY A 500 -20.74 -11.20 -21.53
N HIS A 501 -20.22 -12.40 -21.85
CA HIS A 501 -20.06 -13.46 -20.86
C HIS A 501 -18.81 -13.20 -20.01
N ILE A 502 -18.90 -13.55 -18.72
CA ILE A 502 -17.83 -13.48 -17.73
C ILE A 502 -17.84 -14.79 -16.95
N ASP A 503 -16.68 -15.43 -16.83
CA ASP A 503 -16.52 -16.61 -15.99
C ASP A 503 -16.14 -16.20 -14.56
N TYR A 504 -16.99 -16.54 -13.59
CA TYR A 504 -16.73 -16.32 -12.17
C TYR A 504 -16.21 -17.62 -11.52
N ILE A 505 -14.94 -17.63 -11.13
CA ILE A 505 -14.28 -18.81 -10.53
C ILE A 505 -13.96 -18.55 -9.06
N TYR A 506 -14.42 -19.45 -8.20
CA TYR A 506 -14.27 -19.34 -6.75
C TYR A 506 -13.17 -20.27 -6.26
N GLN A 507 -12.13 -19.70 -5.67
CA GLN A 507 -11.09 -20.46 -4.97
C GLN A 507 -11.41 -20.40 -3.48
N SER A 508 -12.14 -21.39 -2.99
CA SER A 508 -12.65 -21.44 -1.63
C SER A 508 -12.80 -22.87 -1.13
N GLY A 509 -12.96 -23.03 0.18
CA GLY A 509 -13.44 -24.29 0.75
C GLY A 509 -12.40 -25.28 1.27
N ASP A 510 -11.11 -24.92 1.33
CA ASP A 510 -10.10 -25.81 1.95
C ASP A 510 -10.39 -25.99 3.44
N VAL A 511 -10.77 -24.91 4.13
CA VAL A 511 -11.27 -24.93 5.51
C VAL A 511 -12.46 -23.97 5.63
N ILE A 512 -13.61 -24.49 6.06
CA ILE A 512 -14.82 -23.70 6.27
C ILE A 512 -15.28 -23.86 7.72
N ILE A 513 -15.49 -22.72 8.39
CA ILE A 513 -15.98 -22.65 9.77
C ILE A 513 -17.21 -21.74 9.76
N GLY A 514 -18.39 -22.30 10.05
CA GLY A 514 -19.58 -21.48 10.28
C GLY A 514 -19.39 -20.64 11.55
N LEU A 515 -19.68 -19.34 11.49
CA LEU A 515 -19.53 -18.46 12.65
C LEU A 515 -20.43 -18.89 13.82
N GLU A 516 -21.58 -19.48 13.52
CA GLU A 516 -22.51 -20.07 14.49
C GLU A 516 -21.91 -21.31 15.20
N GLU A 517 -20.98 -22.02 14.55
CA GLU A 517 -20.26 -23.18 15.10
C GLU A 517 -18.90 -22.81 15.72
N MET A 518 -18.43 -21.57 15.57
CA MET A 518 -17.10 -21.18 16.00
C MET A 518 -16.94 -21.32 17.52
N GLN A 519 -17.98 -20.96 18.29
CA GLN A 519 -18.00 -21.11 19.74
C GLN A 519 -18.01 -22.58 20.20
N SER A 520 -18.63 -23.49 19.42
CA SER A 520 -18.69 -24.92 19.78
C SER A 520 -17.42 -25.68 19.38
N ARG A 521 -16.78 -25.31 18.26
CA ARG A 521 -15.54 -25.95 17.78
C ARG A 521 -14.28 -25.53 18.53
N VAL A 522 -14.25 -24.32 19.08
CA VAL A 522 -13.09 -23.84 19.83
C VAL A 522 -13.07 -24.40 21.26
N ASN A 523 -14.13 -25.06 21.72
CA ASN A 523 -14.12 -25.92 22.92
C ASN A 523 -13.40 -27.29 22.74
N GLY A 524 -12.34 -27.29 21.92
CA GLY A 524 -11.15 -28.10 22.14
C GLY A 524 -11.13 -29.52 21.56
N GLY A 525 -10.30 -29.72 20.52
CA GLY A 525 -9.61 -31.00 20.31
C GLY A 525 -8.63 -31.38 21.45
N ASN A 526 -8.36 -30.44 22.37
CA ASN A 526 -7.52 -30.61 23.57
C ASN A 526 -8.26 -30.33 24.90
N GLY A 527 -9.57 -30.07 24.89
CA GLY A 527 -10.34 -29.82 26.13
C GLY A 527 -10.09 -28.48 26.85
N GLU A 528 -9.37 -27.53 26.26
CA GLU A 528 -9.26 -26.16 26.80
C GLU A 528 -10.55 -25.36 26.52
N LEU A 529 -11.18 -24.87 27.58
CA LEU A 529 -12.35 -23.99 27.51
C LEU A 529 -11.88 -22.55 27.28
N TYR A 530 -12.09 -22.02 26.07
CA TYR A 530 -11.81 -20.61 25.79
C TYR A 530 -12.89 -19.73 26.40
N LYS A 531 -12.49 -18.64 27.07
CA LYS A 531 -13.45 -17.65 27.58
C LYS A 531 -13.96 -16.79 26.43
N VAL A 532 -15.27 -16.80 26.18
CA VAL A 532 -15.92 -15.84 25.27
C VAL A 532 -15.96 -14.47 25.94
N VAL A 533 -15.50 -13.44 25.24
CA VAL A 533 -15.45 -12.05 25.72
C VAL A 533 -15.98 -11.10 24.64
N PRO A 534 -16.52 -9.92 24.99
CA PRO A 534 -16.93 -8.93 24.00
C PRO A 534 -15.81 -8.61 23.00
N LEU A 535 -16.15 -8.43 21.72
CA LEU A 535 -15.15 -8.19 20.67
C LEU A 535 -14.18 -7.04 20.99
N ARG A 536 -14.67 -5.95 21.62
CA ARG A 536 -13.80 -4.85 22.08
C ARG A 536 -12.75 -5.30 23.11
N GLU A 537 -13.15 -6.09 24.11
CA GLU A 537 -12.24 -6.64 25.13
C GLU A 537 -11.23 -7.60 24.50
N TRP A 538 -11.69 -8.42 23.54
CA TRP A 538 -10.80 -9.30 22.79
C TRP A 538 -9.77 -8.51 21.99
N VAL A 539 -10.17 -7.44 21.29
CA VAL A 539 -9.25 -6.59 20.52
C VAL A 539 -8.21 -5.93 21.42
N GLU A 540 -8.61 -5.43 22.60
CA GLU A 540 -7.66 -4.87 23.59
C GLU A 540 -6.64 -5.92 24.03
N SER A 541 -7.11 -7.14 24.33
CA SER A 541 -6.25 -8.27 24.71
C SER A 541 -5.29 -8.66 23.57
N ALA A 542 -5.79 -8.71 22.33
CA ALA A 542 -5.00 -9.05 21.17
C ALA A 542 -3.95 -7.98 20.84
N THR A 543 -4.31 -6.70 20.97
CA THR A 543 -3.39 -5.56 20.79
C THR A 543 -2.28 -5.59 21.83
N ALA A 544 -2.61 -5.89 23.10
CA ALA A 544 -1.62 -6.09 24.15
C ALA A 544 -0.69 -7.28 23.88
N SER A 545 -1.17 -8.33 23.20
CA SER A 545 -0.39 -9.48 22.76
C SER A 545 0.38 -9.25 21.44
N GLY A 546 0.36 -8.04 20.87
CA GLY A 546 1.14 -7.68 19.69
C GLY A 546 0.35 -7.58 18.38
N MET A 547 -0.98 -7.60 18.40
CA MET A 547 -1.78 -7.30 17.20
C MET A 547 -1.49 -5.89 16.72
N ASN A 548 -1.39 -5.72 15.40
CA ASN A 548 -1.22 -4.40 14.79
C ASN A 548 -2.33 -3.44 15.27
N PRO A 549 -2.00 -2.28 15.88
CA PRO A 549 -3.01 -1.36 16.41
C PRO A 549 -4.03 -0.86 15.39
N LEU A 550 -3.63 -0.72 14.12
CA LEU A 550 -4.54 -0.30 13.04
C LEU A 550 -5.61 -1.38 12.77
N LEU A 551 -5.21 -2.65 12.78
CA LEU A 551 -6.13 -3.76 12.66
C LEU A 551 -7.07 -3.84 13.86
N GLY A 552 -6.56 -3.57 15.07
CA GLY A 552 -7.38 -3.44 16.27
C GLY A 552 -8.44 -2.35 16.14
N THR A 553 -8.05 -1.15 15.69
CA THR A 553 -9.01 -0.06 15.44
C THR A 553 -10.05 -0.43 14.38
N TYR A 554 -9.66 -1.12 13.31
CA TYR A 554 -10.60 -1.60 12.30
C TYR A 554 -11.63 -2.58 12.90
N LEU A 555 -11.17 -3.57 13.66
CA LEU A 555 -12.03 -4.56 14.32
C LEU A 555 -12.96 -3.96 15.37
N GLN A 556 -12.52 -2.91 16.07
CA GLN A 556 -13.38 -2.17 17.01
C GLN A 556 -14.54 -1.46 16.29
N HIS A 557 -14.30 -0.86 15.12
CA HIS A 557 -15.38 -0.29 14.31
C HIS A 557 -16.29 -1.38 13.73
N ALA A 558 -15.72 -2.53 13.32
CA ALA A 558 -16.49 -3.67 12.85
C ALA A 558 -17.37 -4.29 13.95
N ALA A 559 -17.02 -4.10 15.24
CA ALA A 559 -17.85 -4.55 16.36
C ALA A 559 -19.20 -3.80 16.46
N GLU A 560 -19.28 -2.60 15.90
CA GLU A 560 -20.48 -1.76 15.90
C GLU A 560 -21.38 -2.00 14.68
N ALA A 561 -20.91 -2.76 13.69
CA ALA A 561 -21.61 -3.02 12.43
C ALA A 561 -21.96 -4.51 12.27
N ASN A 562 -23.10 -4.81 11.65
CA ASN A 562 -23.42 -6.17 11.24
C ASN A 562 -22.53 -6.54 10.05
N MET A 563 -21.67 -7.56 10.23
CA MET A 563 -20.76 -8.04 9.19
C MET A 563 -21.23 -9.39 8.65
N THR A 564 -21.36 -9.50 7.33
CA THR A 564 -21.65 -10.78 6.66
C THR A 564 -20.39 -11.27 5.93
N LEU A 565 -19.98 -12.49 6.24
CA LEU A 565 -18.89 -13.20 5.58
C LEU A 565 -19.48 -14.28 4.67
N PRO A 566 -19.72 -13.98 3.38
CA PRO A 566 -20.37 -14.91 2.47
C PRO A 566 -19.46 -16.11 2.17
N ARG A 567 -20.04 -17.31 2.18
CA ARG A 567 -19.41 -18.48 1.55
C ARG A 567 -19.71 -18.46 0.06
N LEU A 568 -18.67 -18.53 -0.74
CA LEU A 568 -18.80 -18.67 -2.19
C LEU A 568 -19.04 -20.13 -2.57
N VAL A 569 -20.03 -20.36 -3.42
CA VAL A 569 -20.38 -21.70 -3.92
C VAL A 569 -20.51 -21.69 -5.43
N THR A 570 -19.96 -22.71 -6.08
CA THR A 570 -20.28 -23.03 -7.48
C THR A 570 -21.65 -23.71 -7.51
N ALA A 571 -22.46 -23.39 -8.52
CA ALA A 571 -23.84 -23.86 -8.67
C ALA A 571 -23.96 -25.39 -8.73
#